data_AF-A0A932U458-F1
#
_entry.id   AF-A0A932U458-F1
#
_cell.length_a   1.000
_cell.length_b   1.000
_cell.length_c   1.000
_cell.angle_alpha   90.00
_cell.angle_beta   90.00
_cell.angle_gamma   90.00
#
_symmetry.space_group_name_H-M   'P 1'
#
loop_
_entity.id
_entity.type
_entity.pdbx_description
1 polymer ?
#
loop_
_entity_poly.entity_id
_entity_poly.type
_entity_poly.pdbx_seq_one_letter_code
_entity_poly.pdbx_strand_id
1 'polypeptide(L)'
;MMGRNHFRKFKLIIWGALLLAALVFFGAADVAPVYADPPPPDGACVGCHQDNQRTLTLPSGEELSLLALPEELAASPHTPSGEQPVSCSNCHLGPTRYRYPHPATPAHSLEEYTALAAQNCQECHNPHNPLHQNAEDDQPLVDAAAAELPNCIDCHGSHAVAPVAQIAKTMAPNCLTCHTDKESNWAENLIAPRTGLGAGADGYVGSRRCLGCHTDNYLGWRDTLHARTIHDVGLNPETVLADFDQPGVQLPFGMEEVKYVIGEKWQQRFITETVAGDLLVLPGQWNIATQEWVVDQRAEGETLNWRTECSFCHVTGLETAAWEFQEFGIGCEDCHGPGEAHADNPQEMAVFNQADDQVCGACHSRGTAPEGHPFPASYRPGDTLTDHFTFTADETTRWPNGSAKIHNQQYTDWMLSNKMQGPDGLRCVTCHAVHGKGEGPSQTLLPTNEMCSGCHAEKTTLARHIPYHQQAITKRDFTCNNCHMPLMATSAVAYDIHNHTFQQPNPQGTLDHGGLELMPNACNQCHTKQAETAEWAVKTINWAVENYSIVRTEYIFAPGPTPTSPPVPTPLPSVGERHEVKAYVDFAWVRPIFFSGLGLVGLVVLLLIVRSLWSRRASDAR
;
A
#
# COMPACT_ATOMS: atom_id res chain seq x y z
N MET A 1 -37.20 71.47 -25.16
CA MET A 1 -35.89 71.03 -24.64
C MET A 1 -35.97 69.54 -24.28
N MET A 2 -35.80 68.65 -25.26
CA MET A 2 -35.89 67.19 -25.03
C MET A 2 -35.13 66.48 -26.15
N GLY A 3 -33.82 66.70 -26.24
CA GLY A 3 -33.03 66.24 -27.41
C GLY A 3 -31.56 65.89 -27.16
N ARG A 4 -31.00 66.17 -25.98
CA ARG A 4 -29.56 65.99 -25.73
C ARG A 4 -29.19 64.80 -24.83
N ASN A 5 -30.12 64.31 -24.00
CA ASN A 5 -29.84 63.20 -23.07
C ASN A 5 -29.99 61.79 -23.69
N HIS A 6 -30.83 61.60 -24.70
CA HIS A 6 -31.04 60.29 -25.31
C HIS A 6 -29.91 59.86 -26.25
N PHE A 7 -29.29 60.80 -26.96
CA PHE A 7 -28.15 60.52 -27.84
C PHE A 7 -26.89 60.10 -27.07
N ARG A 8 -26.72 60.59 -25.83
CA ARG A 8 -25.62 60.22 -24.94
C ARG A 8 -25.75 58.79 -24.41
N LYS A 9 -26.96 58.38 -24.00
CA LYS A 9 -27.21 57.02 -23.52
C LYS A 9 -27.04 55.96 -24.63
N PHE A 10 -27.42 56.28 -25.87
CA PHE A 10 -27.26 55.37 -27.00
C PHE A 10 -25.79 55.16 -27.40
N LYS A 11 -24.96 56.21 -27.34
CA LYS A 11 -23.51 56.09 -27.55
C LYS A 11 -22.83 55.26 -26.45
N LEU A 12 -23.20 55.45 -25.18
CA LEU A 12 -22.65 54.68 -24.06
C LEU A 12 -22.87 53.18 -24.18
N ILE A 13 -24.03 52.75 -24.68
CA ILE A 13 -24.35 51.34 -24.87
C ILE A 13 -23.53 50.73 -26.02
N ILE A 14 -23.38 51.46 -27.13
CA ILE A 14 -22.57 51.01 -28.28
C ILE A 14 -21.08 50.94 -27.91
N TRP A 15 -20.56 51.93 -27.19
CA TRP A 15 -19.18 51.91 -26.72
C TRP A 15 -18.93 50.81 -25.67
N GLY A 16 -19.89 50.55 -24.78
CA GLY A 16 -19.82 49.42 -23.84
C GLY A 16 -19.79 48.06 -24.54
N ALA A 17 -20.59 47.88 -25.60
CA ALA A 17 -20.61 46.65 -26.38
C ALA A 17 -19.32 46.43 -27.20
N LEU A 18 -18.73 47.49 -27.76
CA LEU A 18 -17.46 47.42 -28.48
C LEU A 18 -16.27 47.15 -27.53
N LEU A 19 -16.30 47.69 -26.32
CA LEU A 19 -15.26 47.44 -25.32
C LEU A 19 -15.30 45.98 -24.82
N LEU A 20 -16.49 45.42 -24.62
CA LEU A 20 -16.66 44.02 -24.23
C LEU A 20 -16.20 43.07 -25.36
N ALA A 21 -16.50 43.40 -26.61
CA ALA A 21 -16.04 42.65 -27.77
C ALA A 21 -14.50 42.71 -27.92
N ALA A 22 -13.88 43.87 -27.64
CA ALA A 22 -12.42 44.02 -27.68
C ALA A 22 -11.72 43.25 -26.55
N LEU A 23 -12.28 43.21 -25.33
CA LEU A 23 -11.75 42.43 -24.22
C LEU A 23 -11.81 40.92 -24.47
N VAL A 24 -12.84 40.46 -25.20
CA VAL A 24 -12.96 39.05 -25.63
C VAL A 24 -12.01 38.71 -26.78
N PHE A 25 -11.67 39.66 -27.66
CA PHE A 25 -10.82 39.42 -28.83
C PHE A 25 -9.32 39.62 -28.59
N PHE A 26 -8.91 40.48 -27.64
CA PHE A 26 -7.50 40.80 -27.36
C PHE A 26 -6.95 40.15 -26.08
N GLY A 27 -7.75 39.37 -25.34
CA GLY A 27 -7.32 38.64 -24.15
C GLY A 27 -6.38 37.45 -24.38
N ALA A 28 -5.81 37.30 -25.59
CA ALA A 28 -4.94 36.20 -25.99
C ALA A 28 -3.68 36.71 -26.72
N ALA A 29 -3.03 37.75 -26.19
CA ALA A 29 -1.68 38.13 -26.60
C ALA A 29 -0.73 37.86 -25.44
N ASP A 30 -0.05 36.71 -25.51
CA ASP A 30 1.09 36.37 -24.66
C ASP A 30 2.19 37.43 -24.82
N VAL A 31 2.40 38.21 -23.77
CA VAL A 31 3.57 39.08 -23.66
C VAL A 31 4.66 38.25 -22.98
N ALA A 32 5.51 37.61 -23.78
CA ALA A 32 6.75 37.01 -23.26
C ALA A 32 7.69 38.13 -22.76
N PRO A 33 8.33 37.99 -21.59
CA PRO A 33 9.26 38.99 -21.10
C PRO A 33 10.64 38.85 -21.77
N VAL A 34 11.26 40.00 -22.00
CA VAL A 34 12.62 40.17 -22.48
C VAL A 34 13.63 39.91 -21.36
N TYR A 35 14.64 39.08 -21.64
CA TYR A 35 16.06 39.08 -21.23
C TYR A 35 16.56 37.70 -20.76
N ALA A 36 17.51 37.12 -21.51
CA ALA A 36 18.42 36.11 -21.01
C ALA A 36 19.84 36.36 -21.55
N ASP A 37 20.67 37.05 -20.76
CA ASP A 37 22.10 36.73 -20.74
C ASP A 37 22.24 35.29 -20.21
N PRO A 38 23.18 34.48 -20.73
CA PRO A 38 23.41 33.13 -20.23
C PRO A 38 23.76 33.18 -18.72
N PRO A 39 23.34 32.18 -17.94
CA PRO A 39 23.72 32.09 -16.53
C PRO A 39 25.26 32.13 -16.42
N PRO A 40 25.81 32.81 -15.39
CA PRO A 40 27.25 32.83 -15.17
C PRO A 40 27.76 31.39 -15.01
N PRO A 41 28.94 31.06 -15.55
CA PRO A 41 29.54 29.75 -15.31
C PRO A 41 29.78 29.58 -13.80
N ASP A 42 29.53 28.40 -13.25
CA ASP A 42 29.68 28.09 -11.81
C ASP A 42 30.98 28.58 -11.19
N GLY A 43 32.06 28.66 -11.97
CA GLY A 43 33.34 29.22 -11.54
C GLY A 43 33.25 30.66 -11.00
N ALA A 44 32.28 31.47 -11.45
CA ALA A 44 32.06 32.81 -10.91
C ALA A 44 31.48 32.79 -9.49
N CYS A 45 30.57 31.83 -9.21
CA CYS A 45 30.00 31.61 -7.88
C CYS A 45 31.08 31.07 -6.93
N VAL A 46 31.78 30.02 -7.37
CA VAL A 46 32.88 29.38 -6.64
C VAL A 46 33.96 30.41 -6.26
N GLY A 47 34.34 31.29 -7.18
CA GLY A 47 35.36 32.32 -6.93
C GLY A 47 35.02 33.32 -5.81
N CYS A 48 33.74 33.47 -5.43
CA CYS A 48 33.31 34.33 -4.34
C CYS A 48 32.84 33.57 -3.08
N HIS A 49 32.50 32.28 -3.19
CA HIS A 49 31.86 31.52 -2.10
C HIS A 49 32.74 30.40 -1.52
N GLN A 50 33.72 29.87 -2.25
CA GLN A 50 34.50 28.68 -1.82
C GLN A 50 35.35 28.89 -0.56
N ASP A 51 35.79 30.11 -0.30
CA ASP A 51 36.67 30.48 0.82
C ASP A 51 36.08 31.61 1.68
N ASN A 52 34.81 31.95 1.46
CA ASN A 52 34.15 33.07 2.10
C ASN A 52 33.59 32.73 3.49
N GLN A 53 34.44 32.90 4.50
CA GLN A 53 34.12 32.64 5.92
C GLN A 53 33.19 33.69 6.57
N ARG A 54 32.59 34.60 5.80
CA ARG A 54 31.69 35.62 6.35
C ARG A 54 30.29 35.04 6.53
N THR A 55 29.56 35.62 7.47
CA THR A 55 28.14 35.34 7.69
C THR A 55 27.28 36.54 7.30
N LEU A 56 26.05 36.27 6.88
CA LEU A 56 24.98 37.24 6.74
C LEU A 56 24.10 37.17 7.98
N THR A 57 24.00 38.27 8.73
CA THR A 57 23.04 38.38 9.83
C THR A 57 21.64 38.67 9.27
N LEU A 58 20.69 37.79 9.54
CA LEU A 58 19.28 37.93 9.15
C LEU A 58 18.54 38.91 10.09
N PRO A 59 17.38 39.44 9.69
CA PRO A 59 16.57 40.32 10.55
C PRO A 59 16.21 39.72 11.92
N SER A 60 16.12 38.39 12.04
CA SER A 60 15.92 37.66 13.30
C SER A 60 17.13 37.71 14.24
N GLY A 61 18.31 38.09 13.74
CA GLY A 61 19.58 38.04 14.45
C GLY A 61 20.36 36.74 14.25
N GLU A 62 19.80 35.75 13.55
CA GLU A 62 20.49 34.51 13.19
C GLU A 62 21.55 34.76 12.11
N GLU A 63 22.60 33.95 12.09
CA GLU A 63 23.70 34.06 11.13
C GLU A 63 23.65 32.95 10.07
N LEU A 64 23.71 33.35 8.80
CA LEU A 64 23.79 32.46 7.64
C LEU A 64 25.20 32.46 7.06
N SER A 65 25.83 31.29 6.95
CA SER A 65 27.14 31.16 6.32
C SER A 65 27.10 31.51 4.82
N LEU A 66 28.11 32.26 4.34
CA LEU A 66 28.31 32.51 2.92
C LEU A 66 29.29 31.53 2.26
N LEU A 67 29.84 30.60 3.04
CA LEU A 67 30.76 29.57 2.57
C LEU A 67 29.98 28.49 1.81
N ALA A 68 30.41 28.16 0.60
CA ALA A 68 29.91 27.01 -0.16
C ALA A 68 31.10 26.21 -0.67
N LEU A 69 31.27 24.98 -0.17
CA LEU A 69 32.38 24.12 -0.50
C LEU A 69 32.08 23.33 -1.79
N PRO A 70 32.75 23.59 -2.91
CA PRO A 70 32.47 22.90 -4.18
C PRO A 70 32.66 21.39 -4.09
N GLU A 71 33.55 20.93 -3.21
CA GLU A 71 33.78 19.51 -2.94
C GLU A 71 32.57 18.79 -2.33
N GLU A 72 31.73 19.47 -1.56
CA GLU A 72 30.52 18.87 -0.97
C GLU A 72 29.51 18.55 -2.07
N LEU A 73 29.26 19.51 -2.97
CA LEU A 73 28.38 19.31 -4.12
C LEU A 73 28.95 18.26 -5.09
N ALA A 74 30.26 18.28 -5.32
CA ALA A 74 30.95 17.30 -6.17
C ALA A 74 30.89 15.86 -5.62
N ALA A 75 30.77 15.69 -4.29
CA ALA A 75 30.60 14.40 -3.62
C ALA A 75 29.12 13.94 -3.57
N SER A 76 28.18 14.81 -3.91
CA SER A 76 26.74 14.52 -3.93
C SER A 76 26.29 13.89 -5.26
N PRO A 77 25.06 13.32 -5.33
CA PRO A 77 24.44 12.93 -6.59
C PRO A 77 24.26 14.09 -7.60
N HIS A 78 24.32 15.34 -7.15
CA HIS A 78 24.19 16.55 -7.97
C HIS A 78 25.54 17.05 -8.52
N THR A 79 26.52 16.16 -8.64
CA THR A 79 27.87 16.54 -9.07
C THR A 79 27.88 17.16 -10.49
N PRO A 80 28.58 18.29 -10.73
CA PRO A 80 28.67 18.93 -12.04
C PRO A 80 29.36 18.09 -13.13
N SER A 81 29.98 16.97 -12.75
CA SER A 81 30.65 16.03 -13.67
C SER A 81 29.89 14.70 -13.84
N GLY A 82 28.67 14.61 -13.32
CA GLY A 82 27.83 13.41 -13.40
C GLY A 82 27.09 13.25 -14.73
N GLU A 83 26.29 12.18 -14.84
CA GLU A 83 25.44 11.92 -16.02
C GLU A 83 24.37 12.99 -16.23
N GLN A 84 23.85 13.55 -15.12
CA GLN A 84 22.98 14.73 -15.12
C GLN A 84 23.65 15.85 -14.29
N PRO A 85 24.49 16.68 -14.91
CA PRO A 85 25.24 17.69 -14.19
C PRO A 85 24.31 18.80 -13.68
N VAL A 86 24.41 19.09 -12.38
CA VAL A 86 23.69 20.21 -11.74
C VAL A 86 24.68 21.32 -11.43
N SER A 87 24.35 22.53 -11.86
CA SER A 87 25.13 23.75 -11.64
C SER A 87 24.56 24.57 -10.47
N CYS A 88 25.33 25.51 -9.92
CA CYS A 88 24.86 26.40 -8.85
C CYS A 88 23.57 27.13 -9.25
N SER A 89 23.46 27.50 -10.54
CA SER A 89 22.32 28.24 -11.08
C SER A 89 21.05 27.41 -11.23
N ASN A 90 21.14 26.07 -11.15
CA ASN A 90 19.97 25.20 -11.14
C ASN A 90 19.22 25.23 -9.80
N CYS A 91 19.90 25.51 -8.69
CA CYS A 91 19.28 25.58 -7.36
C CYS A 91 19.13 27.02 -6.86
N HIS A 92 20.04 27.93 -7.18
CA HIS A 92 19.94 29.34 -6.82
C HIS A 92 19.16 30.14 -7.88
N LEU A 93 17.86 29.86 -7.97
CA LEU A 93 16.99 30.39 -9.01
C LEU A 93 16.59 31.87 -8.79
N GLY A 94 16.18 32.51 -9.89
CA GLY A 94 15.70 33.89 -9.92
C GLY A 94 16.70 34.87 -10.57
N PRO A 95 16.41 35.43 -11.76
CA PRO A 95 17.36 36.23 -12.55
C PRO A 95 17.88 37.50 -11.85
N THR A 96 17.26 37.91 -10.74
CA THR A 96 17.74 39.01 -9.91
C THR A 96 18.61 38.55 -8.74
N ARG A 97 18.47 37.32 -8.21
CA ARG A 97 19.12 36.90 -6.95
C ARG A 97 20.53 36.33 -7.10
N TYR A 98 20.85 35.64 -8.19
CA TYR A 98 22.20 35.08 -8.42
C TYR A 98 23.11 36.01 -9.23
N ARG A 99 22.60 37.15 -9.72
CA ARG A 99 23.40 38.13 -10.47
C ARG A 99 24.03 39.12 -9.51
N TYR A 100 25.36 39.19 -9.51
CA TYR A 100 26.06 40.21 -8.74
C TYR A 100 25.84 41.60 -9.35
N PRO A 101 25.55 42.64 -8.54
CA PRO A 101 25.30 42.58 -7.09
C PRO A 101 23.94 41.95 -6.77
N HIS A 102 23.95 40.95 -5.89
CA HIS A 102 22.74 40.23 -5.47
C HIS A 102 21.84 41.14 -4.61
N PRO A 103 20.51 41.17 -4.81
CA PRO A 103 19.56 41.75 -3.89
C PRO A 103 19.55 40.97 -2.57
N ALA A 104 19.19 41.66 -1.47
CA ALA A 104 19.05 41.02 -0.17
C ALA A 104 17.98 39.92 -0.17
N THR A 105 18.20 38.88 0.62
CA THR A 105 17.16 37.86 0.89
C THR A 105 15.94 38.53 1.55
N PRO A 106 14.71 38.17 1.18
CA PRO A 106 13.52 38.63 1.88
C PRO A 106 13.29 37.87 3.21
N ALA A 107 14.01 36.77 3.44
CA ALA A 107 13.83 35.94 4.62
C ALA A 107 14.19 36.70 5.90
N HIS A 108 13.32 36.63 6.89
CA HIS A 108 13.53 37.21 8.21
C HIS A 108 14.32 36.29 9.15
N SER A 109 14.14 34.97 9.04
CA SER A 109 14.79 33.95 9.88
C SER A 109 15.50 32.88 9.06
N LEU A 110 16.30 32.04 9.72
CA LEU A 110 16.96 30.91 9.08
C LEU A 110 15.92 29.89 8.58
N GLU A 111 14.85 29.65 9.34
CA GLU A 111 13.72 28.81 8.96
C GLU A 111 13.04 29.30 7.68
N GLU A 112 12.75 30.60 7.58
CA GLU A 112 12.15 31.17 6.36
C GLU A 112 13.12 31.05 5.17
N TYR A 113 14.43 31.22 5.43
CA TYR A 113 15.46 31.06 4.40
C TYR A 113 15.54 29.60 3.90
N THR A 114 15.56 28.61 4.79
CA THR A 114 15.62 27.19 4.41
C THR A 114 14.33 26.74 3.73
N ALA A 115 13.16 27.21 4.18
CA ALA A 115 11.88 26.93 3.52
C ALA A 115 11.83 27.49 2.09
N LEU A 116 12.31 28.73 1.88
CA LEU A 116 12.42 29.31 0.54
C LEU A 116 13.43 28.56 -0.34
N ALA A 117 14.55 28.14 0.22
CA ALA A 117 15.57 27.39 -0.52
C ALA A 117 15.11 25.96 -0.89
N ALA A 118 14.37 25.30 0.00
CA ALA A 118 13.84 23.95 -0.21
C ALA A 118 12.82 23.87 -1.35
N GLN A 119 12.16 24.99 -1.70
CA GLN A 119 11.25 25.05 -2.87
C GLN A 119 11.99 24.76 -4.18
N ASN A 120 13.26 25.14 -4.30
CA ASN A 120 14.05 24.89 -5.52
C ASN A 120 14.28 23.40 -5.75
N CYS A 121 14.37 22.60 -4.68
CA CYS A 121 14.48 21.14 -4.80
C CYS A 121 13.22 20.55 -5.48
N GLN A 122 12.06 21.15 -5.25
CA GLN A 122 10.78 20.67 -5.75
C GLN A 122 10.58 20.90 -7.26
N GLU A 123 11.42 21.74 -7.89
CA GLU A 123 11.37 21.94 -9.34
C GLU A 123 11.86 20.70 -10.11
N CYS A 124 12.73 19.89 -9.49
CA CYS A 124 13.25 18.65 -10.09
C CYS A 124 12.79 17.38 -9.34
N HIS A 125 12.55 17.46 -8.03
CA HIS A 125 12.02 16.36 -7.23
C HIS A 125 10.52 16.55 -6.95
N ASN A 126 9.68 15.63 -7.44
CA ASN A 126 8.25 15.65 -7.14
C ASN A 126 8.05 15.45 -5.63
N PRO A 127 7.13 16.20 -4.98
CA PRO A 127 7.19 16.42 -3.55
C PRO A 127 6.98 15.12 -2.79
N HIS A 128 7.89 14.86 -1.86
CA HIS A 128 7.76 13.80 -0.88
C HIS A 128 8.19 14.37 0.49
N ASN A 129 7.24 14.70 1.36
CA ASN A 129 7.49 14.66 2.79
C ASN A 129 6.62 13.58 3.43
N PRO A 130 6.75 12.32 2.96
CA PRO A 130 5.80 11.26 3.27
C PRO A 130 5.80 10.93 4.77
N LEU A 131 6.91 11.20 5.45
CA LEU A 131 7.07 10.90 6.87
C LEU A 131 6.31 11.88 7.78
N HIS A 132 5.93 13.05 7.27
CA HIS A 132 5.25 14.11 8.03
C HIS A 132 3.98 14.63 7.34
N GLN A 133 3.43 13.88 6.39
CA GLN A 133 2.09 14.15 5.87
C GLN A 133 1.06 13.73 6.93
N ASN A 134 0.15 14.65 7.28
CA ASN A 134 -1.02 14.30 8.07
C ASN A 134 -1.89 13.35 7.24
N ALA A 135 -1.93 12.07 7.63
CA ALA A 135 -2.67 11.02 6.94
C ALA A 135 -4.21 11.21 6.93
N GLU A 136 -4.73 12.33 7.43
CA GLU A 136 -6.16 12.55 7.62
C GLU A 136 -6.85 13.43 6.57
N ASP A 137 -6.16 14.19 5.71
CA ASP A 137 -6.86 15.31 5.05
C ASP A 137 -6.70 15.52 3.54
N ASP A 138 -6.04 14.66 2.76
CA ASP A 138 -6.07 14.72 1.26
C ASP A 138 -5.80 16.13 0.64
N GLN A 139 -5.29 17.06 1.44
CA GLN A 139 -4.96 18.42 1.06
C GLN A 139 -3.49 18.42 0.67
N PRO A 140 -3.12 18.95 -0.50
CA PRO A 140 -1.72 19.29 -0.73
C PRO A 140 -1.25 20.18 0.43
N LEU A 141 0.00 20.02 0.87
CA LEU A 141 0.62 20.91 1.87
C LEU A 141 0.64 22.34 1.30
N VAL A 142 -0.46 23.08 1.44
CA VAL A 142 -0.61 24.39 0.78
C VAL A 142 0.26 25.45 1.45
N ASP A 143 0.82 25.19 2.63
CA ASP A 143 1.88 26.02 3.21
C ASP A 143 2.71 25.21 4.21
N ALA A 144 3.82 24.60 3.77
CA ALA A 144 4.77 23.96 4.69
C ALA A 144 5.29 24.94 5.77
N ALA A 145 5.33 26.24 5.44
CA ALA A 145 5.66 27.32 6.38
C ALA A 145 4.57 27.61 7.43
N ALA A 146 3.32 27.20 7.22
CA ALA A 146 2.24 27.38 8.19
C ALA A 146 2.11 26.22 9.19
N ALA A 147 2.82 25.11 8.96
CA ALA A 147 2.66 23.85 9.70
C ALA A 147 3.86 23.47 10.58
N GLU A 148 4.92 24.29 10.68
CA GLU A 148 6.16 23.98 11.43
C GLU A 148 6.75 22.60 11.07
N LEU A 149 6.54 22.13 9.83
CA LEU A 149 7.01 20.82 9.38
C LEU A 149 8.45 20.92 8.84
N PRO A 150 9.29 19.89 9.06
CA PRO A 150 10.64 19.87 8.50
C PRO A 150 10.58 19.87 6.97
N ASN A 151 11.43 20.66 6.33
CA ASN A 151 11.58 20.75 4.88
C ASN A 151 12.72 19.85 4.37
N CYS A 152 12.93 19.84 3.05
CA CYS A 152 13.95 19.01 2.41
C CYS A 152 15.36 19.23 2.99
N ILE A 153 15.72 20.48 3.31
CA ILE A 153 17.05 20.85 3.81
C ILE A 153 17.23 20.38 5.26
N ASP A 154 16.18 20.40 6.08
CA ASP A 154 16.25 19.95 7.47
C ASP A 154 16.59 18.45 7.56
N CYS A 155 16.15 17.67 6.57
CA CYS A 155 16.40 16.22 6.49
C CYS A 155 17.61 15.87 5.61
N HIS A 156 17.75 16.45 4.43
CA HIS A 156 18.77 16.06 3.44
C HIS A 156 19.99 16.97 3.39
N GLY A 157 19.93 18.16 3.99
CA GLY A 157 20.90 19.22 3.76
C GLY A 157 20.71 19.88 2.39
N SER A 158 21.71 20.65 1.94
CA SER A 158 21.66 21.42 0.69
C SER A 158 22.77 21.05 -0.30
N HIS A 159 24.04 21.33 0.03
CA HIS A 159 25.19 21.04 -0.84
C HIS A 159 25.79 19.65 -0.61
N ALA A 160 25.70 19.12 0.61
CA ALA A 160 26.26 17.82 1.00
C ALA A 160 25.18 16.72 1.05
N VAL A 161 24.30 16.66 0.05
CA VAL A 161 23.21 15.66 0.02
C VAL A 161 23.80 14.26 -0.18
N ALA A 162 23.53 13.35 0.74
CA ALA A 162 24.02 11.99 0.68
C ALA A 162 23.33 11.17 -0.43
N PRO A 163 24.04 10.25 -1.10
CA PRO A 163 23.41 9.26 -1.97
C PRO A 163 22.37 8.42 -1.23
N VAL A 164 21.33 7.97 -1.93
CA VAL A 164 20.25 7.14 -1.37
C VAL A 164 20.78 5.90 -0.64
N ALA A 165 21.86 5.29 -1.14
CA ALA A 165 22.50 4.14 -0.51
C ALA A 165 23.10 4.43 0.88
N GLN A 166 23.40 5.70 1.19
CA GLN A 166 23.98 6.12 2.46
C GLN A 166 22.97 6.85 3.36
N ILE A 167 21.78 7.17 2.84
CA ILE A 167 20.84 8.07 3.50
C ILE A 167 20.42 7.57 4.89
N ALA A 168 20.34 6.26 5.09
CA ALA A 168 20.00 5.71 6.40
C ALA A 168 20.98 6.11 7.50
N LYS A 169 22.28 6.15 7.19
CA LYS A 169 23.33 6.50 8.14
C LYS A 169 23.49 8.00 8.30
N THR A 170 23.35 8.75 7.21
CA THR A 170 23.63 10.19 7.21
C THR A 170 22.44 11.04 7.63
N MET A 171 21.21 10.58 7.40
CA MET A 171 19.98 11.33 7.72
C MET A 171 19.40 10.99 9.09
N ALA A 172 19.70 9.82 9.66
CA ALA A 172 19.18 9.43 10.97
C ALA A 172 19.46 10.47 12.09
N PRO A 173 20.66 11.09 12.18
CA PRO A 173 20.90 12.16 13.15
C PRO A 173 19.98 13.38 12.96
N ASN A 174 19.58 13.69 11.72
CA ASN A 174 18.73 14.84 11.42
C ASN A 174 17.31 14.65 11.98
N CYS A 175 16.81 13.41 12.02
CA CYS A 175 15.55 13.10 12.66
C CYS A 175 15.58 13.42 14.17
N LEU A 176 16.71 13.18 14.84
CA LEU A 176 16.86 13.39 16.29
C LEU A 176 16.93 14.87 16.69
N THR A 177 17.15 15.79 15.74
CA THR A 177 17.07 17.23 15.97
C THR A 177 15.67 17.65 16.46
N CYS A 178 14.63 16.99 15.96
CA CYS A 178 13.24 17.23 16.35
C CYS A 178 12.66 16.10 17.21
N HIS A 179 13.06 14.84 16.98
CA HIS A 179 12.61 13.67 17.73
C HIS A 179 13.55 13.36 18.91
N THR A 180 13.62 14.28 19.87
CA THR A 180 14.53 14.16 21.03
C THR A 180 14.17 13.03 22.00
N ASP A 181 13.00 12.41 21.82
CA ASP A 181 12.53 11.24 22.57
C ASP A 181 12.91 9.90 21.91
N LYS A 182 13.64 9.93 20.79
CA LYS A 182 14.05 8.76 20.02
C LYS A 182 15.57 8.60 20.00
N GLU A 183 15.99 7.39 19.63
CA GLU A 183 17.39 7.02 19.44
C GLU A 183 17.71 6.88 17.94
N SER A 184 19.00 6.91 17.55
CA SER A 184 19.41 6.86 16.13
C SER A 184 18.88 5.63 15.39
N ASN A 185 18.82 4.48 16.08
CA ASN A 185 18.31 3.24 15.51
C ASN A 185 16.85 3.33 15.07
N TRP A 186 16.00 4.11 15.76
CA TRP A 186 14.62 4.34 15.34
C TRP A 186 14.57 4.99 13.96
N ALA A 187 15.38 6.05 13.76
CA ALA A 187 15.43 6.77 12.50
C ALA A 187 16.06 5.90 11.40
N GLU A 188 17.16 5.21 11.69
CA GLU A 188 17.81 4.28 10.77
C GLU A 188 16.84 3.19 10.30
N ASN A 189 16.09 2.56 11.21
CA ASN A 189 15.12 1.53 10.87
C ASN A 189 13.93 2.10 10.09
N LEU A 190 13.49 3.33 10.40
CA LEU A 190 12.40 4.00 9.68
C LEU A 190 12.74 4.23 8.20
N ILE A 191 13.99 4.57 7.91
CA ILE A 191 14.44 5.02 6.59
C ILE A 191 15.39 4.04 5.91
N ALA A 192 15.76 2.92 6.51
CA ALA A 192 16.56 1.90 5.85
C ALA A 192 15.73 1.23 4.74
N PRO A 193 16.32 0.95 3.56
CA PRO A 193 15.71 -0.01 2.65
C PRO A 193 15.64 -1.37 3.33
N ARG A 194 14.59 -2.14 3.00
CA ARG A 194 14.54 -3.55 3.36
C ARG A 194 15.68 -4.26 2.64
N THR A 195 16.48 -5.01 3.38
CA THR A 195 17.66 -5.67 2.83
C THR A 195 17.23 -6.87 2.00
N GLY A 196 17.84 -7.02 0.82
CA GLY A 196 17.84 -8.25 0.03
C GLY A 196 19.11 -9.05 0.25
N LEU A 197 19.23 -10.15 -0.49
CA LEU A 197 20.46 -10.93 -0.60
C LEU A 197 20.84 -11.04 -2.07
N GLY A 198 21.97 -10.43 -2.44
CA GLY A 198 22.42 -10.40 -3.83
C GLY A 198 21.64 -9.41 -4.69
N ALA A 199 21.51 -9.70 -6.00
CA ALA A 199 20.83 -8.84 -6.96
C ALA A 199 19.32 -9.08 -7.03
N GLY A 200 18.86 -10.27 -6.61
CA GLY A 200 17.46 -10.69 -6.80
C GLY A 200 17.10 -10.95 -8.26
N ALA A 201 15.81 -11.12 -8.52
CA ALA A 201 15.28 -11.33 -9.86
C ALA A 201 15.23 -10.02 -10.67
N ASP A 202 15.46 -10.13 -11.97
CA ASP A 202 15.45 -8.99 -12.89
C ASP A 202 14.10 -8.22 -12.85
N GLY A 203 14.18 -6.88 -12.91
CA GLY A 203 13.02 -5.99 -12.93
C GLY A 203 12.39 -5.71 -11.56
N TYR A 204 12.87 -6.33 -10.49
CA TYR A 204 12.44 -6.02 -9.12
C TYR A 204 13.27 -4.89 -8.53
N VAL A 205 12.62 -3.86 -8.01
CA VAL A 205 13.27 -2.64 -7.47
C VAL A 205 13.05 -2.47 -5.96
N GLY A 206 12.27 -3.35 -5.35
CA GLY A 206 11.91 -3.35 -3.94
C GLY A 206 10.85 -2.30 -3.59
N SER A 207 10.09 -2.58 -2.53
CA SER A 207 8.95 -1.76 -2.11
C SER A 207 9.31 -0.30 -1.83
N ARG A 208 10.55 -0.01 -1.42
CA ARG A 208 11.00 1.36 -1.15
C ARG A 208 10.90 2.25 -2.39
N ARG A 209 11.11 1.71 -3.60
CA ARG A 209 11.01 2.49 -4.84
C ARG A 209 9.60 3.06 -5.05
N CYS A 210 8.59 2.45 -4.43
CA CYS A 210 7.18 2.84 -4.51
C CYS A 210 6.80 4.00 -3.57
N LEU A 211 7.50 4.20 -2.44
CA LEU A 211 7.15 5.17 -1.38
C LEU A 211 6.95 6.61 -1.89
N GLY A 212 7.75 7.04 -2.88
CA GLY A 212 7.68 8.40 -3.43
C GLY A 212 6.44 8.70 -4.26
N CYS A 213 5.81 7.69 -4.87
CA CYS A 213 4.60 7.86 -5.70
C CYS A 213 3.35 7.29 -5.01
N HIS A 214 3.51 6.29 -4.14
CA HIS A 214 2.45 5.56 -3.45
C HIS A 214 2.65 5.62 -1.94
N THR A 215 2.76 6.84 -1.40
CA THR A 215 3.09 7.07 0.01
C THR A 215 2.12 6.37 0.97
N ASP A 216 0.82 6.60 0.83
CA ASP A 216 -0.18 6.04 1.77
C ASP A 216 -0.19 4.52 1.75
N ASN A 217 -0.14 3.93 0.55
CA ASN A 217 -0.08 2.49 0.39
C ASN A 217 1.19 1.91 1.01
N TYR A 218 2.35 2.54 0.81
CA TYR A 218 3.61 2.07 1.38
C TYR A 218 3.60 2.17 2.90
N LEU A 219 3.19 3.32 3.46
CA LEU A 219 3.20 3.54 4.90
C LEU A 219 2.19 2.62 5.61
N GLY A 220 1.01 2.43 5.02
CA GLY A 220 0.03 1.49 5.53
C GLY A 220 0.47 0.03 5.40
N TRP A 221 1.05 -0.36 4.25
CA TRP A 221 1.60 -1.71 4.01
C TRP A 221 2.76 -2.03 4.95
N ARG A 222 3.69 -1.10 5.19
CA ARG A 222 4.89 -1.33 6.02
C ARG A 222 4.54 -1.82 7.43
N ASP A 223 3.38 -1.43 7.93
CA ASP A 223 2.90 -1.78 9.25
C ASP A 223 2.03 -3.07 9.27
N THR A 224 1.93 -3.78 8.16
CA THR A 224 1.19 -5.05 8.05
C THR A 224 2.04 -6.25 8.46
N LEU A 225 1.39 -7.40 8.70
CA LEU A 225 2.11 -8.65 8.97
C LEU A 225 2.84 -9.18 7.73
N HIS A 226 2.39 -8.84 6.52
CA HIS A 226 3.11 -9.15 5.28
C HIS A 226 4.48 -8.48 5.27
N ALA A 227 4.50 -7.18 5.52
CA ALA A 227 5.74 -6.43 5.62
C ALA A 227 6.57 -6.90 6.84
N ARG A 228 5.96 -7.31 7.94
CA ARG A 228 6.68 -7.73 9.16
C ARG A 228 6.81 -9.25 9.32
N THR A 229 6.81 -9.99 8.21
CA THR A 229 6.94 -11.46 8.25
C THR A 229 8.31 -11.92 8.75
N ILE A 230 9.38 -11.15 8.47
CA ILE A 230 10.76 -11.43 8.89
C ILE A 230 11.39 -10.18 9.48
N HIS A 231 12.11 -10.37 10.58
CA HIS A 231 12.83 -9.33 11.32
C HIS A 231 14.31 -9.67 11.47
N ASP A 232 15.20 -8.72 11.22
CA ASP A 232 16.63 -8.82 11.57
C ASP A 232 16.82 -8.48 13.06
N VAL A 233 17.27 -9.47 13.82
CA VAL A 233 17.47 -9.37 15.27
C VAL A 233 18.57 -8.38 15.63
N GLY A 234 19.56 -8.20 14.74
CA GLY A 234 20.62 -7.21 14.95
C GLY A 234 20.13 -5.77 14.85
N LEU A 235 19.04 -5.53 14.10
CA LEU A 235 18.43 -4.21 13.92
C LEU A 235 17.26 -3.96 14.89
N ASN A 236 16.49 -5.00 15.19
CA ASN A 236 15.27 -4.93 16.02
C ASN A 236 15.22 -6.11 17.01
N PRO A 237 16.11 -6.15 18.02
CA PRO A 237 16.17 -7.27 18.97
C PRO A 237 14.85 -7.48 19.74
N GLU A 238 14.05 -6.43 19.93
CA GLU A 238 12.74 -6.46 20.59
C GLU A 238 11.67 -7.26 19.84
N THR A 239 11.92 -7.60 18.57
CA THR A 239 11.02 -8.46 17.77
C THR A 239 11.11 -9.93 18.16
N VAL A 240 12.12 -10.30 18.98
CA VAL A 240 12.20 -11.64 19.57
C VAL A 240 11.29 -11.69 20.79
N LEU A 241 10.13 -12.33 20.63
CA LEU A 241 9.13 -12.49 21.68
C LEU A 241 9.35 -13.75 22.52
N ALA A 242 10.26 -14.62 22.08
CA ALA A 242 10.52 -15.90 22.70
C ALA A 242 11.36 -15.80 23.96
N ASP A 243 10.97 -16.56 24.99
CA ASP A 243 11.70 -16.64 26.25
C ASP A 243 12.77 -17.74 26.17
N PHE A 244 14.01 -17.36 25.86
CA PHE A 244 15.16 -18.27 25.80
C PHE A 244 15.62 -18.76 27.19
N ASP A 245 15.12 -18.17 28.28
CA ASP A 245 15.44 -18.54 29.65
C ASP A 245 14.32 -19.40 30.30
N GLN A 246 13.36 -19.90 29.50
CA GLN A 246 12.21 -20.66 30.00
C GLN A 246 12.64 -21.89 30.84
N PRO A 247 12.28 -21.96 32.14
CA PRO A 247 12.72 -23.06 33.00
C PRO A 247 12.23 -24.43 32.53
N GLY A 248 13.14 -25.40 32.46
CA GLY A 248 12.82 -26.79 32.13
C GLY A 248 12.76 -27.10 30.63
N VAL A 249 13.02 -26.11 29.77
CA VAL A 249 13.22 -26.32 28.33
C VAL A 249 14.72 -26.30 28.02
N GLN A 250 15.19 -27.29 27.25
CA GLN A 250 16.54 -27.30 26.72
C GLN A 250 16.48 -27.15 25.21
N LEU A 251 16.91 -25.99 24.71
CA LEU A 251 17.01 -25.72 23.28
C LEU A 251 18.35 -26.20 22.74
N PRO A 252 18.40 -26.69 21.48
CA PRO A 252 19.65 -27.05 20.82
C PRO A 252 20.44 -25.85 20.28
N PHE A 253 19.99 -24.62 20.52
CA PHE A 253 20.60 -23.37 20.08
C PHE A 253 20.36 -22.25 21.10
N GLY A 254 21.24 -21.25 21.09
CA GLY A 254 21.14 -20.03 21.90
C GLY A 254 20.56 -18.83 21.14
N MET A 255 20.16 -17.79 21.89
CA MET A 255 19.68 -16.52 21.32
C MET A 255 20.76 -15.83 20.45
N GLU A 256 22.03 -15.99 20.81
CA GLU A 256 23.18 -15.45 20.09
C GLU A 256 23.34 -16.02 18.67
N GLU A 257 22.73 -17.17 18.38
CA GLU A 257 22.75 -17.79 17.05
C GLU A 257 21.63 -17.25 16.14
N VAL A 258 20.65 -16.53 16.70
CA VAL A 258 19.49 -16.02 15.96
C VAL A 258 19.88 -14.76 15.19
N LYS A 259 19.87 -14.86 13.86
CA LYS A 259 20.05 -13.73 12.95
C LYS A 259 18.72 -13.10 12.55
N TYR A 260 17.72 -13.92 12.21
CA TYR A 260 16.38 -13.45 11.84
C TYR A 260 15.28 -14.21 12.58
N VAL A 261 14.15 -13.55 12.78
CA VAL A 261 12.91 -14.15 13.30
C VAL A 261 11.81 -14.09 12.25
N ILE A 262 11.08 -15.20 12.09
CA ILE A 262 9.91 -15.33 11.23
C ILE A 262 8.65 -15.28 12.08
N GLY A 263 7.76 -14.31 11.81
CA GLY A 263 6.43 -14.20 12.42
C GLY A 263 6.37 -13.43 13.75
N GLU A 264 5.20 -12.84 14.01
CA GLU A 264 4.94 -12.04 15.22
C GLU A 264 3.52 -12.22 15.82
N LYS A 265 2.68 -13.10 15.26
CA LYS A 265 1.27 -13.28 15.68
C LYS A 265 0.97 -14.64 16.31
N TRP A 266 1.18 -15.71 15.57
CA TRP A 266 0.85 -17.07 16.02
C TRP A 266 2.05 -17.75 16.67
N GLN A 267 3.18 -17.74 15.96
CA GLN A 267 4.41 -18.41 16.35
C GLN A 267 5.61 -17.66 15.80
N GLN A 268 6.78 -17.90 16.41
CA GLN A 268 8.07 -17.48 15.89
C GLN A 268 8.93 -18.68 15.52
N ARG A 269 9.57 -18.61 14.35
CA ARG A 269 10.68 -19.49 13.96
C ARG A 269 11.96 -18.66 13.80
N PHE A 270 13.10 -19.31 13.89
CA PHE A 270 14.39 -18.62 14.01
C PHE A 270 15.33 -19.07 12.89
N ILE A 271 16.10 -18.13 12.35
CA ILE A 271 17.08 -18.36 11.30
C ILE A 271 18.46 -17.96 11.83
N THR A 272 19.45 -18.81 11.60
CA THR A 272 20.87 -18.49 11.78
C THR A 272 21.56 -18.25 10.44
N GLU A 273 22.66 -17.52 10.46
CA GLU A 273 23.51 -17.29 9.30
C GLU A 273 24.87 -17.96 9.54
N THR A 274 25.27 -18.86 8.64
CA THR A 274 26.58 -19.52 8.74
C THR A 274 27.70 -18.59 8.26
N VAL A 275 28.96 -18.95 8.56
CA VAL A 275 30.14 -18.22 8.05
C VAL A 275 30.18 -18.19 6.52
N ALA A 276 29.58 -19.19 5.85
CA ALA A 276 29.48 -19.24 4.39
C ALA A 276 28.33 -18.38 3.83
N GLY A 277 27.53 -17.74 4.69
CA GLY A 277 26.34 -16.97 4.29
C GLY A 277 25.09 -17.81 4.04
N ASP A 278 25.05 -19.06 4.50
CA ASP A 278 23.84 -19.88 4.42
C ASP A 278 22.85 -19.50 5.52
N LEU A 279 21.57 -19.41 5.16
CA LEU A 279 20.48 -19.14 6.09
C LEU A 279 19.80 -20.46 6.46
N LEU A 280 19.93 -20.88 7.72
CA LEU A 280 19.42 -22.15 8.21
C LEU A 280 18.34 -21.93 9.28
N VAL A 281 17.24 -22.67 9.18
CA VAL A 281 16.17 -22.62 10.19
C VAL A 281 16.59 -23.43 11.42
N LEU A 282 16.55 -22.80 12.59
CA LEU A 282 16.90 -23.40 13.88
C LEU A 282 15.76 -24.31 14.42
N PRO A 283 16.07 -25.37 15.22
CA PRO A 283 15.12 -26.42 15.60
C PRO A 283 14.17 -26.05 16.75
N GLY A 284 13.54 -24.88 16.64
CA GLY A 284 12.61 -24.40 17.65
C GLY A 284 11.51 -23.56 17.05
N GLN A 285 10.35 -23.66 17.67
CA GLN A 285 9.19 -22.82 17.43
C GLN A 285 8.72 -22.28 18.78
N TRP A 286 8.51 -20.98 18.84
CA TRP A 286 7.90 -20.33 19.99
C TRP A 286 6.42 -20.06 19.70
N ASN A 287 5.52 -20.62 20.52
CA ASN A 287 4.10 -20.35 20.42
C ASN A 287 3.75 -19.10 21.22
N ILE A 288 3.34 -18.03 20.53
CA ILE A 288 3.16 -16.71 21.15
C ILE A 288 1.99 -16.72 22.14
N ALA A 289 0.89 -17.39 21.77
CA ALA A 289 -0.33 -17.41 22.59
C ALA A 289 -0.17 -18.20 23.89
N THR A 290 0.58 -19.30 23.89
CA THR A 290 0.79 -20.14 25.08
C THR A 290 2.08 -19.82 25.83
N GLN A 291 3.00 -19.07 25.20
CA GLN A 291 4.34 -18.80 25.71
C GLN A 291 5.13 -20.09 26.00
N GLU A 292 5.08 -21.02 25.03
CA GLU A 292 5.71 -22.33 25.13
C GLU A 292 6.58 -22.62 23.92
N TRP A 293 7.72 -23.26 24.16
CA TRP A 293 8.56 -23.84 23.13
C TRP A 293 8.02 -25.17 22.60
N VAL A 294 8.01 -25.31 21.28
CA VAL A 294 7.92 -26.58 20.56
C VAL A 294 9.29 -26.84 19.93
N VAL A 295 10.02 -27.83 20.48
CA VAL A 295 11.33 -28.22 19.98
C VAL A 295 11.16 -29.20 18.83
N ASP A 296 11.75 -28.87 17.68
CA ASP A 296 11.70 -29.68 16.48
C ASP A 296 12.62 -30.90 16.64
N GLN A 297 12.09 -32.12 16.43
CA GLN A 297 12.84 -33.37 16.57
C GLN A 297 13.52 -33.79 15.26
N ARG A 298 14.26 -32.87 14.64
CA ARG A 298 15.12 -33.19 13.49
C ARG A 298 16.26 -34.11 13.89
N ALA A 299 16.70 -34.95 12.97
CA ALA A 299 17.84 -35.83 13.22
C ALA A 299 19.12 -34.99 13.45
N GLU A 300 20.06 -35.51 14.26
CA GLU A 300 21.33 -34.84 14.49
C GLU A 300 22.07 -34.57 13.17
N GLY A 301 22.42 -33.31 12.90
CA GLY A 301 23.06 -32.88 11.66
C GLY A 301 22.10 -32.56 10.51
N GLU A 302 20.78 -32.73 10.68
CA GLU A 302 19.78 -32.33 9.69
C GLU A 302 19.58 -30.82 9.72
N THR A 303 19.90 -30.15 8.61
CA THR A 303 19.74 -28.70 8.44
C THR A 303 18.59 -28.41 7.48
N LEU A 304 17.77 -27.43 7.80
CA LEU A 304 16.73 -26.91 6.90
C LEU A 304 17.23 -25.59 6.32
N ASN A 305 17.56 -25.57 5.03
CA ASN A 305 18.00 -24.36 4.35
C ASN A 305 16.77 -23.46 4.11
N TRP A 306 16.73 -22.31 4.77
CA TRP A 306 15.59 -21.41 4.71
C TRP A 306 15.34 -20.91 3.28
N ARG A 307 16.40 -20.72 2.49
CA ARG A 307 16.28 -20.23 1.12
C ARG A 307 15.50 -21.21 0.24
N THR A 308 15.86 -22.49 0.26
CA THR A 308 15.23 -23.49 -0.62
C THR A 308 13.85 -23.96 -0.15
N GLU A 309 13.51 -23.73 1.12
CA GLU A 309 12.33 -24.30 1.77
C GLU A 309 11.27 -23.25 2.11
N CYS A 310 11.63 -21.97 2.16
CA CYS A 310 10.74 -20.91 2.63
C CYS A 310 10.75 -19.64 1.77
N SER A 311 11.86 -19.30 1.10
CA SER A 311 12.08 -17.90 0.67
C SER A 311 10.99 -17.36 -0.24
N PHE A 312 10.43 -18.14 -1.17
CA PHE A 312 9.41 -17.61 -2.11
C PHE A 312 8.21 -16.98 -1.42
N CYS A 313 7.75 -17.55 -0.30
CA CYS A 313 6.62 -17.01 0.46
C CYS A 313 7.04 -15.97 1.52
N HIS A 314 8.31 -15.57 1.55
CA HIS A 314 8.91 -14.75 2.60
C HIS A 314 9.94 -13.71 2.10
N VAL A 315 10.08 -13.57 0.78
CA VAL A 315 10.94 -12.56 0.13
C VAL A 315 10.28 -12.08 -1.14
N THR A 316 10.72 -10.92 -1.62
CA THR A 316 10.32 -10.36 -2.90
C THR A 316 11.44 -10.42 -3.91
N GLY A 317 11.09 -10.71 -5.16
CA GLY A 317 12.06 -10.79 -6.26
C GLY A 317 13.03 -11.96 -6.10
N LEU A 318 12.54 -13.15 -5.74
CA LEU A 318 13.36 -14.35 -5.62
C LEU A 318 13.87 -14.82 -6.99
N GLU A 319 15.19 -15.01 -7.08
CA GLU A 319 15.87 -15.71 -8.16
C GLU A 319 16.46 -17.04 -7.68
N THR A 320 16.02 -18.15 -8.26
CA THR A 320 16.29 -19.50 -7.74
C THR A 320 17.61 -20.10 -8.22
N ALA A 321 18.28 -19.52 -9.22
CA ALA A 321 19.59 -19.99 -9.65
C ALA A 321 20.66 -19.78 -8.57
N ALA A 322 20.66 -18.62 -7.92
CA ALA A 322 21.59 -18.25 -6.85
C ALA A 322 20.93 -18.19 -5.46
N TRP A 323 19.59 -18.33 -5.41
CA TRP A 323 18.80 -18.11 -4.19
C TRP A 323 18.98 -16.71 -3.61
N GLU A 324 19.01 -15.74 -4.51
CA GLU A 324 19.13 -14.30 -4.24
C GLU A 324 17.73 -13.65 -4.31
N PHE A 325 17.54 -12.54 -3.61
CA PHE A 325 16.26 -11.84 -3.56
C PHE A 325 16.42 -10.35 -3.30
N GLN A 326 15.45 -9.56 -3.74
CA GLN A 326 15.51 -8.10 -3.69
C GLN A 326 15.23 -7.54 -2.30
N GLU A 327 14.28 -8.10 -1.55
CA GLU A 327 13.96 -7.66 -0.19
C GLU A 327 13.33 -8.78 0.66
N PHE A 328 13.58 -8.75 1.97
CA PHE A 328 12.77 -9.49 2.93
C PHE A 328 11.36 -8.92 3.05
N GLY A 329 10.36 -9.79 3.11
CA GLY A 329 8.99 -9.39 3.36
C GLY A 329 7.97 -10.35 2.76
N ILE A 330 6.76 -9.83 2.61
CA ILE A 330 6.05 -9.92 1.34
C ILE A 330 5.88 -8.47 0.86
N GLY A 331 6.57 -8.12 -0.22
CA GLY A 331 6.71 -6.78 -0.79
C GLY A 331 5.65 -6.42 -1.80
N CYS A 332 5.65 -5.15 -2.26
CA CYS A 332 4.72 -4.64 -3.28
C CYS A 332 4.72 -5.54 -4.54
N GLU A 333 5.91 -5.93 -4.98
CA GLU A 333 6.14 -6.61 -6.25
C GLU A 333 5.76 -8.11 -6.20
N ASP A 334 5.58 -8.70 -5.02
CA ASP A 334 5.01 -10.06 -4.89
C ASP A 334 3.53 -10.11 -5.28
N CYS A 335 2.84 -8.97 -5.19
CA CYS A 335 1.44 -8.85 -5.57
C CYS A 335 1.23 -8.11 -6.89
N HIS A 336 2.12 -7.17 -7.23
CA HIS A 336 2.01 -6.31 -8.40
C HIS A 336 2.95 -6.69 -9.55
N GLY A 337 3.85 -7.65 -9.33
CA GLY A 337 4.89 -8.02 -10.29
C GLY A 337 6.08 -7.05 -10.29
N PRO A 338 7.08 -7.30 -11.17
CA PRO A 338 8.30 -6.50 -11.25
C PRO A 338 7.98 -5.02 -11.56
N GLY A 339 8.51 -4.10 -10.76
CA GLY A 339 8.15 -2.69 -10.79
C GLY A 339 9.08 -1.80 -11.58
N GLU A 340 10.26 -2.26 -12.03
CA GLU A 340 11.31 -1.41 -12.64
C GLU A 340 10.78 -0.57 -13.81
N ALA A 341 10.20 -1.22 -14.82
CA ALA A 341 9.69 -0.54 -16.01
C ALA A 341 8.57 0.46 -15.67
N HIS A 342 7.74 0.15 -14.67
CA HIS A 342 6.72 1.08 -14.18
C HIS A 342 7.34 2.25 -13.42
N ALA A 343 8.37 2.02 -12.60
CA ALA A 343 9.04 3.06 -11.84
C ALA A 343 9.79 4.05 -12.74
N ASP A 344 10.30 3.58 -13.88
CA ASP A 344 11.00 4.41 -14.87
C ASP A 344 10.05 5.18 -15.78
N ASN A 345 8.91 4.58 -16.14
CA ASN A 345 7.90 5.21 -17.00
C ASN A 345 6.47 4.94 -16.51
N PRO A 346 6.06 5.54 -15.37
CA PRO A 346 4.76 5.28 -14.75
C PRO A 346 3.59 5.83 -15.59
N GLN A 347 3.89 6.69 -16.57
CA GLN A 347 2.91 7.23 -17.50
C GLN A 347 2.51 6.22 -18.59
N GLU A 348 3.39 5.31 -18.98
CA GLU A 348 3.16 4.41 -20.11
C GLU A 348 3.07 2.94 -19.69
N MET A 349 3.78 2.58 -18.62
CA MET A 349 3.84 1.21 -18.10
C MET A 349 2.92 1.05 -16.88
N ALA A 350 2.12 0.00 -16.87
CA ALA A 350 1.32 -0.40 -15.71
C ALA A 350 1.83 -1.72 -15.13
N VAL A 351 1.89 -1.78 -13.79
CA VAL A 351 2.05 -3.05 -13.05
C VAL A 351 0.75 -3.86 -13.06
N PHE A 352 0.82 -5.12 -12.60
CA PHE A 352 -0.35 -5.95 -12.39
C PHE A 352 -1.31 -5.28 -11.41
N ASN A 353 -2.43 -4.79 -11.92
CA ASN A 353 -3.29 -3.83 -11.21
C ASN A 353 -4.42 -4.47 -10.39
N GLN A 354 -4.67 -5.77 -10.57
CA GLN A 354 -5.70 -6.51 -9.86
C GLN A 354 -5.09 -7.78 -9.29
N ALA A 355 -4.52 -7.70 -8.09
CA ALA A 355 -4.17 -8.89 -7.31
C ALA A 355 -5.41 -9.80 -7.22
N ASP A 356 -5.42 -10.83 -8.06
CA ASP A 356 -6.47 -11.83 -8.06
C ASP A 356 -6.24 -12.78 -6.88
N ASP A 357 -7.18 -13.70 -6.66
CA ASP A 357 -7.04 -14.63 -5.54
C ASP A 357 -5.84 -15.58 -5.71
N GLN A 358 -5.33 -15.77 -6.94
CA GLN A 358 -4.19 -16.63 -7.21
C GLN A 358 -2.89 -16.02 -6.71
N VAL A 359 -2.74 -14.70 -6.77
CA VAL A 359 -1.61 -13.99 -6.14
C VAL A 359 -1.55 -14.33 -4.65
N CYS A 360 -2.69 -14.27 -3.96
CA CYS A 360 -2.77 -14.70 -2.56
C CYS A 360 -2.50 -16.21 -2.42
N GLY A 361 -3.03 -17.01 -3.35
CA GLY A 361 -2.85 -18.46 -3.42
C GLY A 361 -1.41 -18.92 -3.59
N ALA A 362 -0.54 -18.12 -4.19
CA ALA A 362 0.88 -18.46 -4.35
C ALA A 362 1.58 -18.70 -3.01
N CYS A 363 1.12 -18.05 -1.93
CA CYS A 363 1.64 -18.23 -0.57
C CYS A 363 0.63 -18.89 0.39
N HIS A 364 -0.65 -18.55 0.28
CA HIS A 364 -1.73 -19.08 1.13
C HIS A 364 -2.28 -20.43 0.63
N SER A 365 -1.40 -21.28 0.12
CA SER A 365 -1.70 -22.64 -0.25
C SER A 365 -0.52 -23.57 0.09
N ARG A 366 -0.78 -24.87 -0.05
CA ARG A 366 0.24 -25.92 0.08
C ARG A 366 0.20 -26.82 -1.13
N GLY A 367 1.38 -27.27 -1.56
CA GLY A 367 1.52 -28.04 -2.77
C GLY A 367 2.98 -28.25 -3.14
N THR A 368 3.21 -28.56 -4.40
CA THR A 368 4.53 -28.79 -4.95
C THR A 368 4.61 -28.19 -6.34
N ALA A 369 5.67 -27.42 -6.58
CA ALA A 369 5.98 -26.89 -7.90
C ALA A 369 6.61 -27.97 -8.80
N PRO A 370 6.58 -27.84 -10.13
CA PRO A 370 7.21 -28.79 -11.06
C PRO A 370 8.69 -29.08 -10.76
N GLU A 371 9.40 -28.10 -10.20
CA GLU A 371 10.81 -28.17 -9.82
C GLU A 371 11.04 -28.90 -8.48
N GLY A 372 9.97 -29.27 -7.77
CA GLY A 372 10.01 -30.01 -6.51
C GLY A 372 9.96 -29.15 -5.24
N HIS A 373 9.88 -27.83 -5.38
CA HIS A 373 9.78 -26.91 -4.24
C HIS A 373 8.38 -26.91 -3.60
N PRO A 374 8.28 -26.64 -2.29
CA PRO A 374 6.99 -26.55 -1.58
C PRO A 374 6.22 -25.24 -1.86
N PHE A 375 6.70 -24.42 -2.80
CA PHE A 375 6.16 -23.12 -3.21
C PHE A 375 6.31 -22.93 -4.73
N PRO A 376 5.47 -22.10 -5.37
CA PRO A 376 5.47 -21.91 -6.81
C PRO A 376 6.54 -20.93 -7.30
N ALA A 377 7.81 -21.32 -7.22
CA ALA A 377 8.96 -20.44 -7.46
C ALA A 377 8.92 -19.64 -8.79
N SER A 378 8.35 -20.25 -9.84
CA SER A 378 8.25 -19.68 -11.18
C SER A 378 6.99 -18.82 -11.41
N TYR A 379 6.05 -18.79 -10.47
CA TYR A 379 4.83 -17.99 -10.58
C TYR A 379 5.14 -16.49 -10.52
N ARG A 380 4.46 -15.70 -11.34
CA ARG A 380 4.44 -14.23 -11.26
C ARG A 380 2.99 -13.72 -11.27
N PRO A 381 2.70 -12.57 -10.65
CA PRO A 381 1.38 -11.95 -10.72
C PRO A 381 0.91 -11.78 -12.18
N GLY A 382 -0.28 -12.28 -12.48
CA GLY A 382 -0.84 -12.35 -13.83
C GLY A 382 -0.80 -13.74 -14.47
N ASP A 383 0.02 -14.66 -13.96
CA ASP A 383 0.06 -16.05 -14.41
C ASP A 383 -1.14 -16.87 -13.90
N THR A 384 -1.34 -18.05 -14.48
CA THR A 384 -2.24 -19.06 -13.94
C THR A 384 -1.50 -19.91 -12.91
N LEU A 385 -1.85 -19.82 -11.63
CA LEU A 385 -1.10 -20.46 -10.54
C LEU A 385 -0.97 -21.99 -10.71
N THR A 386 -1.98 -22.67 -11.27
CA THR A 386 -1.92 -24.13 -11.49
C THR A 386 -0.93 -24.56 -12.57
N ASP A 387 -0.43 -23.63 -13.39
CA ASP A 387 0.65 -23.92 -14.35
C ASP A 387 2.01 -24.01 -13.64
N HIS A 388 2.11 -23.44 -12.43
CA HIS A 388 3.32 -23.37 -11.62
C HIS A 388 3.23 -24.18 -10.31
N PHE A 389 2.04 -24.69 -9.96
CA PHE A 389 1.81 -25.31 -8.67
C PHE A 389 0.75 -26.40 -8.68
N THR A 390 1.07 -27.54 -8.08
CA THR A 390 0.11 -28.61 -7.81
C THR A 390 -0.25 -28.62 -6.33
N PHE A 391 -1.51 -28.30 -5.99
CA PHE A 391 -1.96 -28.29 -4.60
C PHE A 391 -1.97 -29.68 -3.97
N THR A 392 -1.63 -29.76 -2.68
CA THR A 392 -1.73 -31.01 -1.94
C THR A 392 -3.19 -31.34 -1.56
N ALA A 393 -3.51 -32.63 -1.62
CA ALA A 393 -4.78 -33.22 -1.21
C ALA A 393 -4.60 -34.32 -0.15
N ASP A 394 -3.42 -34.40 0.47
CA ASP A 394 -3.10 -35.45 1.43
C ASP A 394 -3.87 -35.33 2.76
N GLU A 395 -4.12 -36.45 3.42
CA GLU A 395 -4.90 -36.52 4.65
C GLU A 395 -4.20 -35.90 5.87
N THR A 396 -2.90 -35.60 5.80
CA THR A 396 -2.16 -34.95 6.90
C THR A 396 -2.38 -33.43 6.88
N THR A 397 -2.66 -32.85 5.71
CA THR A 397 -2.90 -31.41 5.54
C THR A 397 -4.37 -31.07 5.28
N ARG A 398 -5.24 -32.06 5.06
CA ARG A 398 -6.67 -31.87 4.75
C ARG A 398 -7.61 -32.69 5.62
N TRP A 399 -8.70 -32.07 6.05
CA TRP A 399 -9.86 -32.78 6.59
C TRP A 399 -10.57 -33.55 5.48
N PRO A 400 -11.36 -34.59 5.81
CA PRO A 400 -12.07 -35.37 4.80
C PRO A 400 -13.00 -34.57 3.87
N ASN A 401 -13.50 -33.41 4.34
CA ASN A 401 -14.28 -32.48 3.52
C ASN A 401 -13.44 -31.56 2.61
N GLY A 402 -12.11 -31.77 2.57
CA GLY A 402 -11.14 -30.96 1.82
C GLY A 402 -10.66 -29.69 2.53
N SER A 403 -11.25 -29.31 3.67
CA SER A 403 -10.83 -28.09 4.38
C SER A 403 -9.46 -28.25 5.03
N ALA A 404 -8.77 -27.13 5.27
CA ALA A 404 -7.43 -27.08 5.83
C ALA A 404 -7.34 -27.71 7.23
N LYS A 405 -6.34 -28.59 7.44
CA LYS A 405 -5.92 -29.07 8.77
C LYS A 405 -4.81 -28.24 9.41
N ILE A 406 -4.00 -27.59 8.58
CA ILE A 406 -2.82 -26.83 9.02
C ILE A 406 -2.82 -25.44 8.39
N HIS A 407 -1.84 -24.61 8.79
CA HIS A 407 -1.71 -23.23 8.31
C HIS A 407 -1.57 -23.12 6.79
N ASN A 408 -1.58 -21.87 6.29
CA ASN A 408 -1.37 -21.47 4.88
C ASN A 408 -2.17 -22.25 3.81
N GLN A 409 -3.47 -22.45 4.01
CA GLN A 409 -4.34 -23.14 3.06
C GLN A 409 -5.65 -22.37 2.75
N GLN A 410 -5.70 -21.07 3.06
CA GLN A 410 -6.90 -20.25 2.88
C GLN A 410 -7.35 -20.17 1.43
N TYR A 411 -6.42 -20.13 0.46
CA TYR A 411 -6.78 -20.12 -0.96
C TYR A 411 -7.44 -21.43 -1.38
N THR A 412 -6.93 -22.56 -0.91
CA THR A 412 -7.53 -23.86 -1.26
C THR A 412 -8.86 -24.09 -0.56
N ASP A 413 -9.04 -23.58 0.67
CA ASP A 413 -10.36 -23.51 1.30
C ASP A 413 -11.30 -22.61 0.51
N TRP A 414 -10.79 -21.44 0.05
CA TRP A 414 -11.51 -20.51 -0.79
C TRP A 414 -11.97 -21.18 -2.08
N MET A 415 -11.19 -22.09 -2.67
CA MET A 415 -11.56 -22.84 -3.89
C MET A 415 -12.63 -23.93 -3.64
N LEU A 416 -12.95 -24.28 -2.39
CA LEU A 416 -13.95 -25.30 -2.08
C LEU A 416 -15.38 -24.78 -2.26
N SER A 417 -15.86 -24.84 -3.50
CA SER A 417 -17.27 -24.92 -3.85
C SER A 417 -18.20 -23.93 -3.12
N ASN A 418 -17.70 -22.74 -2.79
CA ASN A 418 -18.47 -21.66 -2.17
C ASN A 418 -19.09 -20.78 -3.27
N LYS A 419 -20.16 -20.07 -2.93
CA LYS A 419 -20.89 -19.23 -3.90
C LYS A 419 -20.29 -17.83 -4.08
N MET A 420 -19.20 -17.54 -3.39
CA MET A 420 -18.54 -16.23 -3.40
C MET A 420 -17.51 -16.12 -4.53
N GLN A 421 -17.08 -17.25 -5.11
CA GLN A 421 -16.13 -17.31 -6.23
C GLN A 421 -16.80 -17.03 -7.59
N GLY A 422 -16.05 -16.43 -8.53
CA GLY A 422 -16.43 -16.27 -9.94
C GLY A 422 -15.77 -15.03 -10.59
N PRO A 423 -15.92 -14.82 -11.91
CA PRO A 423 -15.40 -13.62 -12.59
C PRO A 423 -15.97 -12.30 -12.01
N ASP A 424 -17.24 -12.33 -11.57
CA ASP A 424 -17.93 -11.25 -10.86
C ASP A 424 -18.06 -11.55 -9.34
N GLY A 425 -17.28 -12.52 -8.85
CA GLY A 425 -17.25 -12.95 -7.45
C GLY A 425 -16.46 -12.00 -6.56
N LEU A 426 -16.52 -12.26 -5.25
CA LEU A 426 -15.66 -11.57 -4.30
C LEU A 426 -14.22 -12.06 -4.41
N ARG A 427 -13.28 -11.32 -3.85
CA ARG A 427 -11.85 -11.64 -3.80
C ARG A 427 -11.33 -11.59 -2.37
N CYS A 428 -10.11 -12.07 -2.14
CA CYS A 428 -9.43 -11.94 -0.84
C CYS A 428 -9.42 -10.46 -0.38
N VAL A 429 -9.09 -9.54 -1.29
CA VAL A 429 -9.04 -8.09 -1.04
C VAL A 429 -10.42 -7.44 -0.85
N THR A 430 -11.52 -8.16 -1.11
CA THR A 430 -12.87 -7.70 -0.71
C THR A 430 -13.06 -7.73 0.80
N CYS A 431 -12.33 -8.62 1.49
CA CYS A 431 -12.40 -8.76 2.95
C CYS A 431 -11.14 -8.24 3.65
N HIS A 432 -9.98 -8.27 2.98
CA HIS A 432 -8.70 -7.95 3.59
C HIS A 432 -8.09 -6.64 3.09
N ALA A 433 -7.60 -5.83 4.03
CA ALA A 433 -6.82 -4.62 3.80
C ALA A 433 -5.34 -5.00 3.59
N VAL A 434 -4.86 -4.93 2.35
CA VAL A 434 -3.47 -5.33 2.00
C VAL A 434 -2.47 -4.17 2.06
N HIS A 435 -2.95 -2.93 1.97
CA HIS A 435 -2.14 -1.71 2.06
C HIS A 435 -2.32 -0.98 3.41
N GLY A 436 -2.85 -1.64 4.44
CA GLY A 436 -3.11 -1.00 5.73
C GLY A 436 -3.36 -2.01 6.84
N LYS A 437 -3.33 -1.53 8.08
CA LYS A 437 -3.50 -2.36 9.30
C LYS A 437 -4.83 -3.11 9.34
N GLY A 438 -5.88 -2.57 8.71
CA GLY A 438 -7.25 -3.07 8.84
C GLY A 438 -7.75 -2.99 10.30
N GLU A 439 -8.89 -3.61 10.57
CA GLU A 439 -9.57 -3.61 11.87
C GLU A 439 -8.91 -4.49 12.95
N GLY A 440 -7.85 -5.22 12.60
CA GLY A 440 -7.19 -6.11 13.55
C GLY A 440 -6.04 -6.90 12.93
N PRO A 441 -5.44 -7.84 13.68
CA PRO A 441 -4.23 -8.55 13.27
C PRO A 441 -4.45 -9.53 12.11
N SER A 442 -5.68 -9.71 11.63
CA SER A 442 -5.99 -10.45 10.39
C SER A 442 -6.22 -9.51 9.20
N GLN A 443 -5.99 -8.21 9.39
CA GLN A 443 -6.12 -7.16 8.38
C GLN A 443 -7.46 -7.18 7.66
N THR A 444 -8.57 -7.34 8.37
CA THR A 444 -9.91 -7.25 7.76
C THR A 444 -10.29 -5.81 7.52
N LEU A 445 -10.99 -5.49 6.43
CA LEU A 445 -11.46 -4.12 6.14
C LEU A 445 -12.50 -3.60 7.14
N LEU A 446 -13.30 -4.50 7.72
CA LEU A 446 -14.40 -4.19 8.64
C LEU A 446 -14.44 -5.24 9.77
N PRO A 447 -15.07 -4.92 10.91
CA PRO A 447 -15.38 -5.92 11.94
C PRO A 447 -16.15 -7.10 11.33
N THR A 448 -15.87 -8.32 11.78
CA THR A 448 -16.34 -9.55 11.12
C THR A 448 -17.84 -9.58 10.84
N ASN A 449 -18.68 -9.17 11.80
CA ASN A 449 -20.13 -9.19 11.59
C ASN A 449 -20.58 -8.15 10.57
N GLU A 450 -19.99 -6.96 10.61
CA GLU A 450 -20.27 -5.89 9.67
C GLU A 450 -19.89 -6.31 8.24
N MET A 451 -18.70 -6.90 8.07
CA MET A 451 -18.23 -7.46 6.81
C MET A 451 -19.27 -8.39 6.18
N CYS A 452 -19.72 -9.40 6.92
CA CYS A 452 -20.66 -10.36 6.38
C CYS A 452 -22.05 -9.75 6.18
N SER A 453 -22.48 -8.82 7.04
CA SER A 453 -23.80 -8.19 6.96
C SER A 453 -23.90 -7.18 5.81
N GLY A 454 -22.77 -6.64 5.33
CA GLY A 454 -22.71 -5.72 4.19
C GLY A 454 -23.30 -6.32 2.90
N CYS A 455 -23.15 -7.64 2.69
CA CYS A 455 -23.76 -8.35 1.56
C CYS A 455 -25.00 -9.18 1.95
N HIS A 456 -25.07 -9.68 3.19
CA HIS A 456 -26.14 -10.56 3.65
C HIS A 456 -27.24 -9.85 4.47
N ALA A 457 -27.82 -8.75 3.97
CA ALA A 457 -29.00 -8.13 4.59
C ALA A 457 -30.28 -8.97 4.31
N GLU A 458 -31.12 -9.43 5.24
CA GLU A 458 -31.26 -9.29 6.70
C GLU A 458 -30.51 -10.35 7.54
N LYS A 459 -29.48 -9.94 8.29
CA LYS A 459 -29.00 -10.60 9.53
C LYS A 459 -29.52 -9.92 10.81
N THR A 460 -30.42 -8.94 10.68
CA THR A 460 -30.89 -8.00 11.73
C THR A 460 -31.60 -8.66 12.91
N THR A 461 -31.74 -9.97 12.90
CA THR A 461 -31.91 -10.73 14.13
C THR A 461 -30.97 -11.92 14.07
N LEU A 462 -29.72 -11.75 14.53
CA LEU A 462 -28.83 -12.86 14.84
C LEU A 462 -29.62 -13.90 15.67
N ALA A 463 -30.45 -13.44 16.62
CA ALA A 463 -31.41 -14.25 17.37
C ALA A 463 -32.44 -15.05 16.55
N ARG A 464 -32.79 -14.68 15.32
CA ARG A 464 -33.61 -15.48 14.38
C ARG A 464 -32.75 -16.47 13.57
N HIS A 465 -31.49 -16.13 13.31
CA HIS A 465 -30.53 -16.98 12.60
C HIS A 465 -29.94 -18.09 13.50
N ILE A 466 -29.86 -17.83 14.82
CA ILE A 466 -29.45 -18.79 15.85
C ILE A 466 -30.52 -18.87 16.95
N PRO A 467 -31.72 -19.42 16.65
CA PRO A 467 -32.91 -19.31 17.50
C PRO A 467 -32.87 -20.07 18.84
N TYR A 468 -31.71 -20.61 19.22
CA TYR A 468 -31.47 -21.27 20.51
C TYR A 468 -30.30 -20.69 21.28
N HIS A 469 -29.63 -19.70 20.72
CA HIS A 469 -28.49 -19.05 21.34
C HIS A 469 -28.91 -17.75 22.03
N GLN A 470 -30.19 -17.39 22.12
CA GLN A 470 -30.59 -16.08 22.69
C GLN A 470 -30.11 -15.88 24.12
N GLN A 471 -30.13 -16.93 24.95
CA GLN A 471 -29.56 -16.86 26.30
C GLN A 471 -28.02 -16.84 26.30
N ALA A 472 -27.38 -17.37 25.27
CA ALA A 472 -25.93 -17.34 25.12
C ALA A 472 -25.44 -15.99 24.58
N ILE A 473 -26.21 -15.34 23.69
CA ILE A 473 -25.91 -14.02 23.10
C ILE A 473 -25.81 -12.94 24.19
N THR A 474 -26.50 -13.08 25.32
CA THR A 474 -26.35 -12.15 26.46
C THR A 474 -25.11 -12.43 27.32
N LYS A 475 -24.41 -13.54 27.09
CA LYS A 475 -23.23 -13.98 27.85
C LYS A 475 -21.94 -13.95 27.05
N ARG A 476 -22.03 -13.86 25.71
CA ARG A 476 -20.91 -13.88 24.78
C ARG A 476 -21.32 -13.23 23.46
N ASP A 477 -20.38 -12.52 22.86
CA ASP A 477 -20.53 -12.03 21.50
C ASP A 477 -20.38 -13.16 20.48
N PHE A 478 -21.33 -13.23 19.55
CA PHE A 478 -21.33 -14.18 18.45
C PHE A 478 -20.92 -13.49 17.17
N THR A 479 -19.93 -14.04 16.50
CA THR A 479 -19.50 -13.60 15.18
C THR A 479 -19.83 -14.64 14.11
N CYS A 480 -20.13 -14.20 12.88
CA CYS A 480 -20.49 -15.08 11.78
C CYS A 480 -19.43 -16.18 11.53
N ASN A 481 -18.14 -15.82 11.69
CA ASN A 481 -17.02 -16.74 11.53
C ASN A 481 -16.95 -17.84 12.61
N ASN A 482 -17.68 -17.75 13.74
CA ASN A 482 -17.68 -18.83 14.73
C ASN A 482 -18.34 -20.11 14.18
N CYS A 483 -19.29 -19.97 13.25
CA CYS A 483 -19.99 -21.10 12.64
C CYS A 483 -19.60 -21.34 11.18
N HIS A 484 -19.43 -20.27 10.41
CA HIS A 484 -19.18 -20.36 8.96
C HIS A 484 -17.70 -20.43 8.60
N MET A 485 -16.83 -20.02 9.50
CA MET A 485 -15.38 -20.07 9.34
C MET A 485 -14.72 -20.57 10.63
N PRO A 486 -15.18 -21.67 11.24
CA PRO A 486 -14.69 -22.06 12.56
C PRO A 486 -13.19 -22.34 12.54
N LEU A 487 -12.57 -22.27 13.70
CA LEU A 487 -11.19 -22.66 13.87
C LEU A 487 -11.08 -24.18 13.59
N MET A 488 -10.33 -24.54 12.56
CA MET A 488 -10.19 -25.93 12.11
C MET A 488 -8.76 -26.29 11.74
N ALA A 489 -7.95 -25.30 11.40
CA ALA A 489 -6.56 -25.48 11.03
C ALA A 489 -5.63 -25.12 12.20
N THR A 490 -4.44 -25.71 12.20
CA THR A 490 -3.40 -25.53 13.22
C THR A 490 -2.20 -24.80 12.64
N SER A 491 -1.80 -23.72 13.30
CA SER A 491 -0.55 -22.99 13.11
C SER A 491 0.41 -23.30 14.25
N ALA A 492 0.09 -22.78 15.44
CA ALA A 492 0.91 -22.84 16.64
C ALA A 492 0.26 -23.78 17.67
N VAL A 493 -1.05 -23.62 17.87
CA VAL A 493 -1.86 -24.46 18.76
C VAL A 493 -3.04 -25.06 18.00
N ALA A 494 -3.53 -26.20 18.49
CA ALA A 494 -4.63 -26.89 17.83
C ALA A 494 -5.84 -25.95 17.63
N TYR A 495 -6.30 -25.85 16.38
CA TYR A 495 -7.46 -25.04 16.00
C TYR A 495 -7.30 -23.53 16.31
N ASP A 496 -6.28 -22.89 15.75
CA ASP A 496 -6.02 -21.44 15.88
C ASP A 496 -6.12 -20.66 14.55
N ILE A 497 -6.50 -21.34 13.47
CA ILE A 497 -6.79 -20.74 12.16
C ILE A 497 -8.22 -21.03 11.74
N HIS A 498 -8.92 -19.95 11.38
CA HIS A 498 -10.25 -19.98 10.77
C HIS A 498 -10.22 -20.61 9.38
N ASN A 499 -11.10 -21.57 9.13
CA ASN A 499 -11.30 -22.09 7.77
C ASN A 499 -11.83 -20.97 6.84
N HIS A 500 -11.56 -21.08 5.55
CA HIS A 500 -12.05 -20.11 4.55
C HIS A 500 -12.99 -20.76 3.52
N THR A 501 -13.69 -21.83 3.92
CA THR A 501 -14.70 -22.46 3.04
C THR A 501 -16.02 -21.71 3.08
N PHE A 502 -16.27 -20.91 4.15
CA PHE A 502 -17.53 -20.20 4.45
C PHE A 502 -18.74 -21.13 4.65
N GLN A 503 -18.55 -22.42 4.45
CA GLN A 503 -19.52 -23.47 4.68
C GLN A 503 -19.44 -23.86 6.15
N GLN A 504 -20.59 -23.90 6.81
CA GLN A 504 -20.66 -24.42 8.17
C GLN A 504 -20.27 -25.91 8.14
N PRO A 505 -19.16 -26.31 8.80
CA PRO A 505 -18.79 -27.72 8.90
C PRO A 505 -19.89 -28.48 9.67
N ASN A 506 -20.59 -29.36 8.96
CA ASN A 506 -21.77 -30.06 9.45
C ASN A 506 -21.38 -31.15 10.45
N PRO A 507 -21.94 -31.19 11.67
CA PRO A 507 -21.72 -32.27 12.64
C PRO A 507 -22.06 -33.67 12.11
N GLN A 508 -22.91 -33.80 11.09
CA GLN A 508 -23.14 -35.09 10.43
C GLN A 508 -21.85 -35.61 9.77
N GLY A 509 -21.06 -34.71 9.17
CA GLY A 509 -19.75 -35.06 8.62
C GLY A 509 -18.79 -35.56 9.70
N THR A 510 -18.89 -35.08 10.93
CA THR A 510 -18.13 -35.65 12.07
C THR A 510 -18.50 -37.11 12.32
N LEU A 511 -19.80 -37.45 12.30
CA LEU A 511 -20.26 -38.82 12.51
C LEU A 511 -19.84 -39.74 11.36
N ASP A 512 -20.02 -39.27 10.13
CA ASP A 512 -19.74 -40.04 8.91
C ASP A 512 -18.26 -40.44 8.81
N HIS A 513 -17.36 -39.61 9.38
CA HIS A 513 -15.92 -39.84 9.36
C HIS A 513 -15.35 -40.37 10.69
N GLY A 514 -16.21 -40.82 11.62
CA GLY A 514 -15.77 -41.56 12.80
C GLY A 514 -15.37 -40.72 14.01
N GLY A 515 -15.72 -39.43 14.06
CA GLY A 515 -15.62 -38.61 15.28
C GLY A 515 -14.87 -37.29 15.12
N LEU A 516 -14.84 -36.51 16.20
CA LEU A 516 -14.30 -35.13 16.21
C LEU A 516 -12.81 -35.05 15.87
N GLU A 517 -12.03 -36.08 16.24
CA GLU A 517 -10.60 -36.16 15.94
C GLU A 517 -10.33 -36.30 14.43
N LEU A 518 -11.24 -36.94 13.70
CA LEU A 518 -11.11 -37.20 12.27
C LEU A 518 -11.80 -36.14 11.41
N MET A 519 -12.83 -35.48 11.95
CA MET A 519 -13.54 -34.40 11.27
C MET A 519 -14.21 -33.46 12.29
N PRO A 520 -13.60 -32.30 12.62
CA PRO A 520 -14.20 -31.35 13.54
C PRO A 520 -15.41 -30.65 12.90
N ASN A 521 -16.28 -30.09 13.74
CA ASN A 521 -17.44 -29.31 13.30
C ASN A 521 -17.55 -27.98 14.07
N ALA A 522 -18.37 -27.06 13.56
CA ALA A 522 -18.55 -25.74 14.17
C ALA A 522 -19.16 -25.78 15.58
N CYS A 523 -20.08 -26.71 15.85
CA CYS A 523 -20.82 -26.76 17.11
C CYS A 523 -19.92 -27.15 18.28
N ASN A 524 -19.11 -28.19 18.09
CA ASN A 524 -18.25 -28.75 19.12
C ASN A 524 -16.99 -27.94 19.42
N GLN A 525 -16.79 -26.79 18.76
CA GLN A 525 -15.80 -25.79 19.16
C GLN A 525 -16.19 -25.06 20.46
N CYS A 526 -17.49 -24.93 20.73
CA CYS A 526 -18.01 -24.30 21.95
C CYS A 526 -18.73 -25.29 22.86
N HIS A 527 -19.39 -26.28 22.28
CA HIS A 527 -20.14 -27.30 23.00
C HIS A 527 -19.25 -28.52 23.27
N THR A 528 -18.48 -28.42 24.35
CA THR A 528 -17.43 -29.39 24.73
C THR A 528 -17.81 -30.23 25.93
N LYS A 529 -19.02 -30.08 26.49
CA LYS A 529 -19.45 -30.91 27.62
C LYS A 529 -19.63 -32.35 27.18
N GLN A 530 -19.44 -33.28 28.11
CA GLN A 530 -19.54 -34.73 27.85
C GLN A 530 -20.86 -35.16 27.16
N ALA A 531 -21.98 -34.49 27.46
CA ALA A 531 -23.28 -34.78 26.86
C ALA A 531 -23.53 -34.09 25.50
N GLU A 532 -22.70 -33.12 25.13
CA GLU A 532 -22.83 -32.32 23.92
C GLU A 532 -21.98 -32.93 22.78
N THR A 533 -22.22 -34.19 22.46
CA THR A 533 -21.46 -34.91 21.40
C THR A 533 -21.82 -34.43 19.99
N ALA A 534 -21.12 -34.93 18.96
CA ALA A 534 -21.48 -34.68 17.57
C ALA A 534 -22.91 -35.17 17.25
N GLU A 535 -23.32 -36.31 17.81
CA GLU A 535 -24.69 -36.83 17.66
C GLU A 535 -25.73 -35.89 18.29
N TRP A 536 -25.40 -35.28 19.43
CA TRP A 536 -26.24 -34.26 20.04
C TRP A 536 -26.37 -33.04 19.12
N ALA A 537 -25.28 -32.58 18.53
CA ALA A 537 -25.28 -31.44 17.61
C ALA A 537 -26.13 -31.74 16.36
N VAL A 538 -25.98 -32.93 15.75
CA VAL A 538 -26.83 -33.38 14.63
C VAL A 538 -28.31 -33.38 15.01
N LYS A 539 -28.67 -33.98 16.15
CA LYS A 539 -30.07 -34.00 16.62
C LYS A 539 -30.62 -32.59 16.84
N THR A 540 -29.80 -31.69 17.36
CA THR A 540 -30.18 -30.30 17.60
C THR A 540 -30.44 -29.55 16.29
N ILE A 541 -29.57 -29.72 15.28
CA ILE A 541 -29.75 -29.14 13.95
C ILE A 541 -30.99 -29.70 13.26
N ASN A 542 -31.18 -31.02 13.24
CA ASN A 542 -32.34 -31.64 12.61
C ASN A 542 -33.65 -31.16 13.24
N TRP A 543 -33.70 -31.13 14.58
CA TRP A 543 -34.85 -30.59 15.29
C TRP A 543 -35.09 -29.11 14.95
N ALA A 544 -34.03 -28.30 14.85
CA ALA A 544 -34.15 -26.91 14.46
C ALA A 544 -34.75 -26.73 13.05
N VAL A 545 -34.26 -27.51 12.07
CA VAL A 545 -34.72 -27.49 10.68
C VAL A 545 -36.20 -27.90 10.57
N GLU A 546 -36.62 -28.90 11.33
CA GLU A 546 -38.01 -29.39 11.33
C GLU A 546 -39.00 -28.40 11.94
N ASN A 547 -38.59 -27.67 12.98
CA ASN A 547 -39.51 -26.88 13.81
C ASN A 547 -39.56 -25.39 13.45
N TYR A 548 -38.65 -24.90 12.61
CA TYR A 548 -38.57 -23.49 12.24
C TYR A 548 -38.55 -23.31 10.73
N SER A 549 -39.41 -22.41 10.22
CA SER A 549 -39.37 -22.00 8.82
C SER A 549 -38.13 -21.16 8.57
N ILE A 550 -37.02 -21.81 8.27
CA ILE A 550 -35.86 -21.13 7.72
C ILE A 550 -36.31 -20.61 6.36
N VAL A 551 -36.23 -19.29 6.12
CA VAL A 551 -36.49 -18.70 4.81
C VAL A 551 -35.70 -19.53 3.80
N ARG A 552 -36.40 -20.23 2.90
CA ARG A 552 -35.80 -21.13 1.92
C ARG A 552 -34.93 -20.32 0.96
N THR A 553 -33.68 -20.10 1.32
CA THR A 553 -32.60 -19.97 0.36
C THR A 553 -31.85 -21.28 0.41
N GLU A 554 -31.77 -21.93 -0.74
CA GLU A 554 -31.25 -23.28 -0.94
C GLU A 554 -29.93 -23.54 -0.17
N TYR A 555 -29.95 -24.58 0.66
CA TYR A 555 -28.80 -25.29 1.22
C TYR A 555 -27.84 -24.55 2.18
N ILE A 556 -28.27 -24.30 3.42
CA ILE A 556 -27.36 -23.96 4.55
C ILE A 556 -26.56 -25.20 5.02
N PHE A 557 -27.06 -26.42 4.76
CA PHE A 557 -26.48 -27.69 5.25
C PHE A 557 -26.20 -28.74 4.15
N ALA A 558 -25.98 -28.34 2.89
CA ALA A 558 -25.72 -29.31 1.82
C ALA A 558 -24.38 -30.06 2.00
N PRO A 559 -24.27 -31.29 1.48
CA PRO A 559 -22.96 -31.90 1.22
C PRO A 559 -22.17 -30.99 0.27
N GLY A 560 -20.94 -30.65 0.68
CA GLY A 560 -20.02 -29.82 -0.10
C GLY A 560 -19.82 -30.40 -1.51
N PRO A 561 -19.83 -29.57 -2.56
CA PRO A 561 -19.63 -30.07 -3.92
C PRO A 561 -18.22 -30.64 -4.14
N THR A 562 -18.13 -31.70 -4.93
CA THR A 562 -16.88 -32.19 -5.52
C THR A 562 -16.26 -31.10 -6.40
N PRO A 563 -14.99 -30.70 -6.18
CA PRO A 563 -14.39 -29.59 -6.93
C PRO A 563 -14.32 -29.90 -8.43
N THR A 564 -14.75 -28.96 -9.27
CA THR A 564 -14.29 -28.87 -10.66
C THR A 564 -13.66 -27.51 -10.85
N SER A 565 -12.41 -27.48 -11.33
CA SER A 565 -11.68 -26.23 -11.53
C SER A 565 -12.43 -25.28 -12.47
N PRO A 566 -12.45 -23.98 -12.18
CA PRO A 566 -12.94 -22.98 -13.13
C PRO A 566 -12.08 -22.98 -14.41
N PRO A 567 -12.64 -22.54 -15.56
CA PRO A 567 -11.87 -22.43 -16.79
C PRO A 567 -10.77 -21.37 -16.66
N VAL A 568 -9.62 -21.69 -17.25
CA VAL A 568 -8.39 -20.89 -17.26
C VAL A 568 -8.66 -19.50 -17.86
N PRO A 569 -8.48 -18.40 -17.11
CA PRO A 569 -8.35 -17.07 -17.69
C PRO A 569 -7.06 -16.98 -18.50
N THR A 570 -7.07 -16.29 -19.64
CA THR A 570 -5.83 -15.99 -20.35
C THR A 570 -4.97 -15.07 -19.49
N PRO A 571 -3.72 -15.44 -19.15
CA PRO A 571 -2.86 -14.60 -18.32
C PRO A 571 -2.59 -13.26 -19.01
N LEU A 572 -2.65 -12.19 -18.23
CA LEU A 572 -2.18 -10.86 -18.65
C LEU A 572 -0.70 -10.75 -18.25
N PRO A 573 0.15 -10.09 -19.06
CA PRO A 573 1.53 -9.87 -18.68
C PRO A 573 1.60 -9.05 -17.37
N SER A 574 2.57 -9.39 -16.51
CA SER A 574 2.78 -8.77 -15.19
C SER A 574 3.08 -7.26 -15.26
N VAL A 575 3.60 -6.82 -16.40
CA VAL A 575 3.72 -5.40 -16.78
C VAL A 575 3.28 -5.26 -18.23
N GLY A 576 2.47 -4.25 -18.54
CA GLY A 576 1.99 -3.99 -19.89
C GLY A 576 1.91 -2.51 -20.21
N GLU A 577 2.05 -2.19 -21.50
CA GLU A 577 1.68 -0.87 -22.01
C GLU A 577 0.24 -0.58 -21.64
N ARG A 578 -0.04 0.65 -21.17
CA ARG A 578 -1.42 1.05 -20.93
C ARG A 578 -2.20 0.93 -22.22
N HIS A 579 -3.25 0.11 -22.21
CA HIS A 579 -4.27 0.20 -23.26
C HIS A 579 -4.76 1.64 -23.30
N GLU A 580 -4.73 2.27 -24.48
CA GLU A 580 -5.38 3.57 -24.68
C GLU A 580 -6.84 3.43 -24.23
N VAL A 581 -7.13 3.87 -23.01
CA VAL A 581 -8.49 4.19 -22.63
C VAL A 581 -8.90 5.24 -23.64
N LYS A 582 -9.81 4.89 -24.57
CA LYS A 582 -10.32 5.81 -25.58
C LYS A 582 -10.52 7.15 -24.89
N ALA A 583 -9.67 8.11 -25.23
CA ALA A 583 -9.64 9.40 -24.57
C ALA A 583 -11.07 9.88 -24.46
N TYR A 584 -11.48 10.25 -23.24
CA TYR A 584 -12.71 11.01 -23.05
C TYR A 584 -12.68 12.10 -24.11
N VAL A 585 -13.67 12.09 -25.02
CA VAL A 585 -13.71 13.05 -26.12
C VAL A 585 -13.68 14.42 -25.46
N ASP A 586 -12.57 15.13 -25.61
CA ASP A 586 -12.41 16.44 -25.01
C ASP A 586 -13.48 17.34 -25.63
N PHE A 587 -14.50 17.68 -24.83
CA PHE A 587 -15.56 18.59 -25.22
C PHE A 587 -15.09 20.06 -25.11
N ALA A 588 -13.79 20.35 -25.07
CA ALA A 588 -13.25 21.71 -25.15
C ALA A 588 -13.77 22.49 -26.35
N TRP A 589 -14.14 21.82 -27.46
CA TRP A 589 -14.82 22.43 -28.61
C TRP A 589 -16.30 22.81 -28.36
N VAL A 590 -16.95 22.21 -27.36
CA VAL A 590 -18.34 22.52 -26.98
C VAL A 590 -18.42 23.88 -26.28
N ARG A 591 -17.44 24.26 -25.46
CA ARG A 591 -17.40 25.59 -24.81
C ARG A 591 -17.51 26.74 -25.81
N PRO A 592 -16.66 26.88 -26.84
CA PRO A 592 -16.76 27.96 -27.80
C PRO A 592 -18.05 27.91 -28.62
N ILE A 593 -18.60 26.72 -28.94
CA ILE A 593 -19.91 26.60 -29.60
C ILE A 593 -21.05 27.09 -28.70
N PHE A 594 -21.03 26.72 -27.42
CA PHE A 594 -22.05 27.10 -26.44
C PHE A 594 -22.04 28.61 -26.20
N PHE A 595 -20.85 29.20 -26.04
CA PHE A 595 -20.70 30.66 -25.89
C PHE A 595 -21.04 31.43 -27.18
N SER A 596 -20.69 30.89 -28.36
CA SER A 596 -21.10 31.46 -29.66
C SER A 596 -22.61 31.41 -29.85
N GLY A 597 -23.25 30.30 -29.45
CA GLY A 597 -24.71 30.14 -29.45
C GLY A 597 -25.42 31.13 -28.54
N LEU A 598 -24.93 31.29 -27.29
CA LEU A 598 -25.42 32.32 -26.35
C LEU A 598 -25.24 33.73 -26.90
N GLY A 599 -24.11 34.02 -27.55
CA GLY A 599 -23.87 35.29 -28.23
C GLY A 599 -24.88 35.56 -29.35
N LEU A 600 -25.21 34.55 -30.15
CA LEU A 600 -26.18 34.66 -31.24
C LEU A 600 -27.61 34.89 -30.71
N VAL A 601 -28.00 34.18 -29.65
CA VAL A 601 -29.28 34.40 -28.95
C VAL A 601 -29.35 35.82 -28.38
N GLY A 602 -28.28 36.29 -27.74
CA GLY A 602 -28.17 37.66 -27.24
C GLY A 602 -28.36 38.70 -28.33
N LEU A 603 -27.74 38.50 -29.51
CA LEU A 603 -27.89 39.36 -30.68
C LEU A 603 -29.33 39.40 -31.19
N VAL A 604 -29.99 38.23 -31.30
CA VAL A 604 -31.39 38.13 -31.74
C VAL A 604 -32.33 38.85 -30.78
N VAL A 605 -32.17 38.67 -29.46
CA VAL A 605 -32.95 39.38 -28.44
C VAL A 605 -32.77 40.89 -28.58
N LEU A 606 -31.54 41.35 -28.80
CA LEU A 606 -31.25 42.77 -28.96
C LEU A 606 -31.88 43.36 -30.22
N LEU A 607 -31.86 42.62 -31.35
CA LEU A 607 -32.55 43.01 -32.58
C LEU A 607 -34.08 43.05 -32.41
N LEU A 608 -34.66 42.11 -31.66
CA LEU A 608 -36.10 42.10 -31.35
C LEU A 608 -36.49 43.29 -30.46
N ILE A 609 -35.66 43.64 -29.47
CA ILE A 609 -35.86 44.84 -28.65
C ILE A 609 -35.79 46.11 -29.51
N VAL A 610 -34.80 46.22 -30.39
CA VAL A 610 -34.67 47.37 -31.31
C VAL A 610 -35.87 47.46 -32.24
N ARG A 611 -36.32 46.34 -32.82
CA ARG A 611 -37.54 46.27 -33.66
C ARG A 611 -38.79 46.69 -32.88
N SER A 612 -38.95 46.23 -31.65
CA SER A 612 -40.08 46.62 -30.78
C SER A 612 -40.09 48.12 -30.47
N LEU A 613 -38.92 48.69 -30.18
CA LEU A 613 -38.78 50.13 -29.95
C LEU A 613 -39.05 50.95 -31.22
N TRP A 614 -38.67 50.43 -32.39
CA TRP A 614 -38.99 51.06 -33.68
C TRP A 614 -40.47 50.94 -34.05
N SER A 615 -41.13 49.80 -33.79
CA SER A 615 -42.55 49.63 -34.08
C SER A 615 -43.44 50.49 -33.17
N ARG A 616 -43.04 50.69 -31.90
CA ARG A 616 -43.71 51.65 -30.99
C ARG A 616 -43.58 53.10 -31.45
N ARG A 617 -42.44 53.49 -32.03
CA ARG A 617 -42.28 54.81 -32.66
C ARG A 617 -43.16 55.00 -33.89
N ALA A 618 -43.41 53.93 -34.66
CA ALA A 618 -44.27 53.99 -35.85
C ALA A 618 -45.77 54.04 -35.49
N SER A 619 -46.18 53.50 -34.34
CA SER A 619 -47.55 53.64 -33.82
C SER A 619 -47.81 55.00 -33.17
N ASP A 620 -46.81 55.62 -32.55
CA ASP A 620 -46.94 56.96 -31.95
C ASP A 620 -46.90 58.10 -33.00
N ALA A 621 -46.60 57.78 -34.26
CA ALA A 621 -46.52 58.72 -35.39
C ALA A 621 -47.72 58.64 -36.36
N ARG A 622 -48.80 57.93 -35.98
CA ARG A 622 -50.07 57.87 -36.74
C ARG A 622 -51.23 58.42 -35.93
#